data_AF-E6LHD4-F1
#
_entry.id   AF-E6LHD4-F1
#
_cell.length_a   1.000
_cell.length_b   1.000
_cell.length_c   1.000
_cell.angle_alpha   90.00
_cell.angle_beta   90.00
_cell.angle_gamma   90.00
#
_symmetry.space_group_name_H-M   'P 1'
#
loop_
_entity.id
_entity.type
_entity.pdbx_description
1 polymer ?
#
loop_
_entity_poly.entity_id
_entity_poly.type
_entity_poly.pdbx_seq_one_letter_code
_entity_poly.pdbx_strand_id
1 'polypeptide(L)'
;MLKQAFHQNEITEHAATYTSLTEETITNQLKGWKKDLFEVVKLQATEFQLSEVYRYKDRLQLAYPENNHIEAKIRQVLQHLRDMGLIEFIGEGSYRKSYQLV
;
A
#
# COMPACT_ATOMS: atom_id res chain seq x y z
N MET A 1 31.60 -10.21 -24.02
CA MET A 1 31.27 -11.63 -23.85
C MET A 1 30.85 -11.85 -22.40
N LEU A 2 29.59 -12.27 -22.22
CA LEU A 2 28.96 -12.83 -21.01
C LEU A 2 28.90 -11.99 -19.72
N LYS A 3 27.82 -11.19 -19.59
CA LYS A 3 27.21 -10.88 -18.28
C LYS A 3 26.65 -12.21 -17.73
N GLN A 4 27.25 -12.73 -16.68
CA GLN A 4 26.79 -13.95 -16.01
C GLN A 4 25.41 -13.73 -15.39
N ALA A 5 24.51 -14.64 -15.75
CA ALA A 5 23.12 -14.69 -15.33
C ALA A 5 23.02 -15.06 -13.84
N PHE A 6 22.64 -14.09 -13.02
CA PHE A 6 22.08 -14.37 -11.70
C PHE A 6 20.56 -14.48 -11.84
N HIS A 7 20.12 -15.75 -11.94
CA HIS A 7 18.83 -16.29 -11.51
C HIS A 7 17.60 -15.37 -11.63
N GLN A 8 16.95 -15.44 -12.80
CA GLN A 8 15.62 -14.88 -13.07
C GLN A 8 14.47 -15.70 -12.43
N ASN A 9 14.77 -16.64 -11.52
CA ASN A 9 13.80 -17.66 -11.05
C ASN A 9 13.36 -17.53 -9.57
N GLU A 10 13.74 -16.47 -8.84
CA GLU A 10 13.23 -16.23 -7.47
C GLU A 10 12.23 -15.05 -7.38
N ILE A 11 11.94 -14.35 -8.49
CA ILE A 11 11.12 -13.12 -8.48
C ILE A 11 9.63 -13.40 -8.78
N THR A 12 9.27 -14.61 -9.24
CA THR A 12 7.93 -14.84 -9.81
C THR A 12 6.88 -15.33 -8.80
N GLU A 13 7.25 -15.79 -7.60
CA GLU A 13 6.26 -16.36 -6.66
C GLU A 13 5.50 -15.33 -5.81
N HIS A 14 5.99 -14.09 -5.67
CA HIS A 14 5.32 -13.09 -4.82
C HIS A 14 4.25 -12.24 -5.55
N ALA A 15 4.27 -12.18 -6.88
CA ALA A 15 3.34 -11.33 -7.63
C ALA A 15 1.95 -11.95 -7.84
N ALA A 16 1.80 -13.27 -7.67
CA ALA A 16 0.57 -14.01 -8.03
C ALA A 16 -0.46 -14.13 -6.88
N THR A 17 -0.13 -13.71 -5.66
CA THR A 17 -0.92 -14.05 -4.46
C THR A 17 -2.18 -13.20 -4.25
N TYR A 18 -2.35 -12.08 -4.96
CA TYR A 18 -3.45 -11.12 -4.71
C TYR A 18 -4.45 -10.94 -5.86
N THR A 19 -4.35 -11.72 -6.93
CA THR A 19 -5.17 -11.59 -8.15
C THR A 19 -6.67 -11.89 -7.94
N SER A 20 -7.09 -12.38 -6.77
CA SER A 20 -8.50 -12.69 -6.47
C SER A 20 -8.85 -12.57 -4.98
N LEU A 21 -8.58 -11.41 -4.36
CA LEU A 21 -8.92 -11.16 -2.97
C LEU A 21 -9.89 -9.99 -2.84
N THR A 22 -10.94 -10.17 -2.03
CA THR A 22 -11.85 -9.09 -1.65
C THR A 22 -11.15 -8.09 -0.72
N GLU A 23 -11.58 -6.83 -0.72
CA GLU A 23 -11.08 -5.82 0.24
C GLU A 23 -11.25 -6.28 1.70
N GLU A 24 -12.31 -7.03 1.99
CA GLU A 24 -12.57 -7.60 3.31
C GLU A 24 -11.48 -8.60 3.73
N THR A 25 -11.10 -9.51 2.83
CA THR A 25 -10.04 -10.50 3.11
C THR A 25 -8.71 -9.82 3.40
N ILE A 26 -8.34 -8.81 2.58
CA ILE A 26 -7.11 -8.03 2.79
C ILE A 26 -7.18 -7.30 4.13
N THR A 27 -8.28 -6.61 4.39
CA THR A 27 -8.49 -5.84 5.64
C THR A 27 -8.36 -6.71 6.89
N ASN A 28 -8.88 -7.94 6.85
CA ASN A 28 -8.84 -8.88 7.98
C ASN A 28 -7.43 -9.40 8.30
N GLN A 29 -6.52 -9.39 7.32
CA GLN A 29 -5.13 -9.80 7.51
C GLN A 29 -4.23 -8.65 8.00
N LEU A 30 -4.63 -7.40 7.77
CA LEU A 30 -3.89 -6.23 8.21
C LEU A 30 -4.21 -5.87 9.66
N LYS A 31 -3.23 -5.25 10.35
CA LYS A 31 -3.37 -4.75 11.73
C LYS A 31 -2.73 -3.38 11.90
N GLY A 32 -3.21 -2.63 12.88
CA GLY A 32 -2.71 -1.30 13.24
C GLY A 32 -2.64 -0.38 12.01
N TRP A 33 -1.53 0.37 11.90
CA TRP A 33 -1.31 1.37 10.86
C TRP A 33 -1.56 0.89 9.44
N LYS A 34 -1.18 -0.36 9.11
CA LYS A 34 -1.41 -0.91 7.77
C LYS A 34 -2.90 -1.06 7.49
N LYS A 35 -3.68 -1.54 8.47
CA LYS A 35 -5.13 -1.69 8.34
C LYS A 35 -5.81 -0.34 8.20
N ASP A 36 -5.50 0.60 9.10
CA ASP A 36 -6.17 1.90 9.10
C ASP A 36 -5.83 2.72 7.85
N LEU A 37 -4.59 2.63 7.37
CA LEU A 37 -4.22 3.30 6.13
C LEU A 37 -4.80 2.60 4.89
N PHE A 38 -4.91 1.27 4.91
CA PHE A 38 -5.60 0.54 3.85
C PHE A 38 -7.08 0.93 3.76
N GLU A 39 -7.76 1.11 4.90
CA GLU A 39 -9.13 1.66 4.92
C GLU A 39 -9.21 3.06 4.31
N VAL A 40 -8.20 3.91 4.50
CA VAL A 40 -8.13 5.21 3.81
C VAL A 40 -7.92 5.02 2.31
N VAL A 41 -7.04 4.12 1.89
CA VAL A 41 -6.78 3.80 0.46
C VAL A 41 -8.05 3.30 -0.22
N LYS A 42 -8.85 2.44 0.43
CA LYS A 42 -10.13 1.94 -0.09
C LYS A 42 -11.08 3.09 -0.48
N LEU A 43 -11.10 4.17 0.29
CA LEU A 43 -11.94 5.36 0.03
C LEU A 43 -11.46 6.22 -1.14
N GLN A 44 -10.23 6.01 -1.64
CA GLN A 44 -9.71 6.77 -2.78
C GLN A 44 -10.19 6.20 -4.12
N ALA A 45 -10.00 6.95 -5.20
CA ALA A 45 -10.13 6.43 -6.55
C ALA A 45 -9.07 5.35 -6.85
N THR A 46 -9.22 4.65 -7.98
CA THR A 46 -8.24 3.63 -8.41
C THR A 46 -6.83 4.21 -8.53
N GLU A 47 -6.71 5.45 -9.01
CA GLU A 47 -5.49 6.24 -8.95
C GLU A 47 -5.70 7.41 -8.00
N PHE A 48 -4.72 7.68 -7.14
CA PHE A 48 -4.83 8.71 -6.11
C PHE A 48 -3.45 9.29 -5.76
N GLN A 49 -3.46 10.50 -5.21
CA GLN A 49 -2.25 11.19 -4.78
C GLN A 49 -2.01 11.09 -3.27
N LEU A 50 -0.74 11.17 -2.88
CA LEU A 50 -0.31 11.27 -1.49
C LEU A 50 -1.01 12.42 -0.75
N SER A 51 -1.24 13.54 -1.44
CA SER A 51 -1.94 14.71 -0.90
C SER A 51 -3.39 14.43 -0.53
N GLU A 52 -4.05 13.50 -1.21
CA GLU A 52 -5.42 13.07 -0.91
C GLU A 52 -5.45 12.19 0.35
N VAL A 53 -4.45 11.33 0.52
CA VAL A 53 -4.26 10.54 1.75
C VAL A 53 -3.98 11.44 2.95
N TYR A 54 -3.24 12.54 2.76
CA TYR A 54 -2.96 13.51 3.83
C TYR A 54 -4.21 14.23 4.36
N ARG A 55 -5.33 14.23 3.63
CA ARG A 55 -6.60 14.75 4.14
C ARG A 55 -7.14 13.95 5.33
N TYR A 56 -6.62 12.74 5.56
CA TYR A 56 -6.99 11.86 6.68
C TYR A 56 -6.02 11.94 7.87
N LYS A 57 -5.04 12.86 7.86
CA LYS A 57 -4.03 13.02 8.91
C LYS A 57 -4.64 13.16 10.30
N ASP A 58 -5.67 14.00 10.46
CA ASP A 58 -6.29 14.25 11.76
C ASP A 58 -6.99 13.01 12.31
N ARG A 59 -7.70 12.26 11.45
CA ARG A 59 -8.31 10.98 11.83
C ARG A 59 -7.25 9.97 12.26
N LEU A 60 -6.13 9.90 11.54
CA LEU A 60 -5.02 8.99 11.87
C LEU A 60 -4.28 9.44 13.15
N GLN A 61 -4.16 10.74 13.40
CA GLN A 61 -3.59 11.28 14.64
C GLN A 61 -4.46 10.91 15.86
N LEU A 62 -5.78 10.96 15.73
CA LEU A 62 -6.70 10.54 16.80
C LEU A 62 -6.56 9.03 17.12
N ALA A 63 -6.36 8.20 16.10
CA ALA A 63 -6.13 6.76 16.28
C ALA A 63 -4.75 6.46 16.88
N TYR A 64 -3.75 7.32 16.65
CA TYR A 64 -2.37 7.13 17.07
C TYR A 64 -1.79 8.40 17.71
N PRO A 65 -2.30 8.81 18.89
CA PRO A 65 -2.01 10.10 19.51
C PRO A 65 -0.52 10.32 19.81
N GLU A 66 0.21 9.25 20.13
CA GLU A 66 1.64 9.32 20.47
C GLU A 66 2.56 9.56 19.27
N ASN A 67 2.05 9.48 18.04
CA ASN A 67 2.87 9.66 16.84
C ASN A 67 2.85 11.11 16.36
N ASN A 68 3.92 11.85 16.65
CA ASN A 68 4.06 13.25 16.23
C ASN A 68 4.45 13.44 14.74
N HIS A 69 4.67 12.35 13.99
CA HIS A 69 5.16 12.38 12.61
C HIS A 69 4.23 11.62 11.64
N ILE A 70 2.93 11.95 11.66
CA ILE A 70 1.89 11.23 10.92
C ILE A 70 2.18 11.13 9.42
N GLU A 71 2.57 12.21 8.76
CA GLU A 71 2.83 12.19 7.31
C GLU A 71 4.01 11.28 6.93
N ALA A 72 5.05 11.24 7.77
CA ALA A 72 6.16 10.32 7.57
C ALA A 72 5.71 8.87 7.76
N LYS A 73 4.88 8.61 8.77
CA LYS A 73 4.28 7.28 8.99
C LYS A 73 3.36 6.87 7.85
N ILE A 74 2.55 7.78 7.29
CA ILE A 74 1.73 7.53 6.10
C ILE A 74 2.61 7.08 4.94
N ARG A 75 3.68 7.83 4.62
CA ARG A 75 4.61 7.45 3.54
C ARG A 75 5.25 6.08 3.78
N GLN A 76 5.69 5.82 5.01
CA GLN A 76 6.25 4.52 5.39
C GLN A 76 5.24 3.38 5.17
N VAL A 77 3.99 3.57 5.59
CA VAL A 77 2.97 2.53 5.48
C VAL A 77 2.52 2.34 4.02
N LEU A 78 2.41 3.40 3.22
CA LEU A 78 2.17 3.28 1.77
C LEU A 78 3.28 2.48 1.07
N GLN A 79 4.55 2.68 1.45
CA GLN A 79 5.66 1.85 0.94
C GLN A 79 5.46 0.38 1.32
N HIS A 80 5.03 0.08 2.54
CA HIS A 80 4.70 -1.30 2.93
C HIS A 80 3.49 -1.87 2.17
N LEU A 81 2.43 -1.10 1.95
CA LEU A 81 1.28 -1.55 1.14
C LEU A 81 1.72 -1.85 -0.30
N ARG A 82 2.65 -1.05 -0.84
CA ARG A 82 3.26 -1.28 -2.16
C ARG A 82 4.08 -2.56 -2.20
N ASP A 83 4.94 -2.76 -1.21
CA ASP A 83 5.80 -3.94 -1.15
C ASP A 83 4.98 -5.24 -0.96
N MET A 84 3.75 -5.14 -0.44
CA MET A 84 2.77 -6.24 -0.37
C MET A 84 1.95 -6.42 -1.66
N GLY A 85 2.16 -5.60 -2.70
CA GLY A 85 1.43 -5.69 -3.96
C GLY A 85 -0.02 -5.19 -3.90
N LEU A 86 -0.39 -4.40 -2.88
CA LEU A 86 -1.75 -3.83 -2.73
C LEU A 86 -1.92 -2.48 -3.44
N ILE A 87 -0.82 -1.76 -3.62
CA ILE A 87 -0.78 -0.53 -4.43
C ILE A 87 0.52 -0.49 -5.25
N GLU A 88 0.52 0.30 -6.31
CA GLU A 88 1.68 0.62 -7.12
C GLU A 88 2.04 2.10 -6.96
N PHE A 89 3.33 2.43 -6.92
CA PHE A 89 3.77 3.83 -7.03
C PHE A 89 4.02 4.16 -8.50
N ILE A 90 3.26 5.12 -9.03
CA ILE A 90 3.29 5.46 -10.46
C ILE A 90 4.02 6.78 -10.77
N GLY A 91 4.58 7.44 -9.75
CA GLY A 91 5.41 8.66 -9.89
C GLY A 91 4.75 9.91 -9.30
N GLU A 92 5.56 10.94 -9.01
CA GLU A 92 5.09 12.28 -8.56
C GLU A 92 4.16 12.27 -7.32
N GLY A 93 4.31 11.29 -6.42
CA GLY A 93 3.42 11.15 -5.27
C GLY A 93 2.08 10.49 -5.60
N SER A 94 1.92 9.94 -6.81
CA SER A 94 0.74 9.22 -7.26
C SER A 94 0.88 7.71 -7.08
N TYR A 95 -0.24 7.08 -6.76
CA TYR A 95 -0.38 5.65 -6.50
C TYR A 95 -1.57 5.10 -7.28
N ARG A 96 -1.53 3.79 -7.57
CA ARG A 96 -2.64 3.03 -8.16
C ARG A 96 -2.97 1.82 -7.29
N LYS A 97 -4.25 1.50 -7.10
CA LYS A 97 -4.68 0.24 -6.48
C LYS A 97 -4.37 -0.92 -7.41
N SER A 98 -3.71 -1.97 -6.90
CA SER A 98 -3.29 -3.14 -7.70
C SER A 98 -4.05 -4.42 -7.38
N TYR A 99 -5.04 -4.37 -6.47
CA TYR A 99 -5.95 -5.48 -6.22
C TYR A 99 -7.18 -5.40 -7.14
N GLN A 100 -7.65 -6.54 -7.64
CA GLN A 100 -8.89 -6.65 -8.41
C GLN A 100 -10.03 -7.10 -7.50
N LEU A 101 -11.14 -6.37 -7.53
CA LEU A 101 -12.36 -6.77 -6.83
C LEU A 101 -13.04 -7.89 -7.64
N VAL A 102 -13.28 -9.02 -6.98
CA VAL A 102 -14.05 -10.14 -7.51
C VAL A 102 -15.48 -10.09 -6.97
#